data_AF-A0A372K159-F1
#
_entry.id   AF-A0A372K159-F1
#
_cell.length_a   1.000
_cell.length_b   1.000
_cell.length_c   1.000
_cell.angle_alpha   90.00
_cell.angle_beta   90.00
_cell.angle_gamma   90.00
#
_symmetry.space_group_name_H-M   'P 1'
#
loop_
_entity.id
_entity.type
_entity.pdbx_description
1 polymer ?
#
loop_
_entity_poly.entity_id
_entity_poly.type
_entity_poly.pdbx_seq_one_letter_code
_entity_poly.pdbx_strand_id
1 'polypeptide(L)'
;MFSKHIFSFILFSMSAWAFAGGYPQPVVMTGETQMADTAELHFDPAPANTGTLVILGDHSKIPEQKYRFAYDLPAESASGVDQPVSIDFTNKAKLTIVCDSLSDNCHSTDYVTVGSATFSTLWKVTQR
;
A
#
# COMPACT_ATOMS: atom_id res chain seq x y z
N MET A 1 39.77 -14.89 23.29
CA MET A 1 38.81 -15.92 22.87
C MET A 1 37.44 -15.54 23.42
N PHE A 2 36.47 -15.37 22.51
CA PHE A 2 35.03 -15.15 22.69
C PHE A 2 34.55 -13.93 23.51
N SER A 3 34.33 -12.82 22.79
CA SER A 3 33.38 -11.78 23.23
C SER A 3 31.96 -12.27 22.95
N LYS A 4 31.11 -12.20 23.98
CA LYS A 4 29.74 -12.70 23.98
C LYS A 4 28.83 -11.60 23.43
N HIS A 5 28.51 -11.66 22.14
CA HIS A 5 27.56 -10.73 21.53
C HIS A 5 26.15 -11.08 21.98
N ILE A 6 25.59 -10.25 22.87
CA ILE A 6 24.18 -10.26 23.24
C ILE A 6 23.42 -9.74 22.01
N PHE A 7 22.77 -10.64 21.28
CA PHE A 7 21.77 -10.27 20.28
C PHE A 7 20.55 -9.74 21.03
N SER A 8 20.39 -8.42 21.08
CA SER A 8 19.11 -7.80 21.41
C SER A 8 18.16 -8.01 20.23
N PHE A 9 17.24 -8.96 20.37
CA PHE A 9 16.03 -8.97 19.55
C PHE A 9 15.15 -7.82 20.03
N ILE A 10 15.21 -6.69 19.33
CA ILE A 10 14.19 -5.65 19.47
C ILE A 10 12.95 -6.19 18.75
N LEU A 11 12.03 -6.76 19.53
CA LEU A 11 10.67 -7.02 19.08
C LEU A 11 10.00 -5.66 18.89
N PHE A 12 10.01 -5.12 17.67
CA PHE A 12 9.10 -4.04 17.32
C PHE A 12 7.70 -4.67 17.23
N SER A 13 6.96 -4.59 18.34
CA SER A 13 5.52 -4.78 18.33
C SER A 13 4.95 -3.77 17.34
N MET A 14 4.52 -4.22 16.17
CA MET A 14 3.75 -3.40 15.24
C MET A 14 2.48 -3.00 16.00
N SER A 15 2.43 -1.74 16.46
CA SER A 15 1.20 -1.16 16.97
C SER A 15 0.21 -1.22 15.81
N ALA A 16 -0.90 -1.96 16.02
CA ALA A 16 -2.05 -1.94 15.13
C ALA A 16 -2.30 -0.47 14.73
N TRP A 17 -2.14 -0.19 13.43
CA TRP A 17 -2.31 1.15 12.90
C TRP A 17 -3.80 1.43 12.98
N ALA A 18 -4.22 2.16 14.01
CA ALA A 18 -5.58 2.69 14.09
C ALA A 18 -5.70 3.75 12.99
N PHE A 19 -6.14 3.33 11.80
CA PHE A 19 -6.39 4.20 10.65
C PHE A 19 -7.68 5.02 10.85
N ALA A 20 -7.85 5.63 12.02
CA ALA A 20 -8.94 6.54 12.28
C ALA A 20 -8.60 7.91 11.69
N GLY A 21 -9.17 8.24 10.52
CA GLY A 21 -9.13 9.60 9.97
C GLY A 21 -8.06 9.89 8.91
N GLY A 22 -7.53 8.87 8.23
CA GLY A 22 -6.50 9.03 7.20
C GLY A 22 -5.13 8.53 7.66
N TYR A 23 -4.16 8.54 6.76
CA TYR A 23 -2.77 8.26 7.15
C TYR A 23 -2.16 9.51 7.82
N PRO A 24 -1.64 9.43 9.06
CA PRO A 24 -1.02 10.58 9.72
C PRO A 24 0.36 10.92 9.15
N GLN A 25 0.96 9.99 8.40
CA GLN A 25 2.22 10.12 7.70
C GLN A 25 2.07 9.58 6.27
N PRO A 26 2.92 10.00 5.31
CA PRO A 26 2.91 9.40 3.99
C PRO A 26 3.09 7.89 4.07
N VAL A 27 2.26 7.15 3.36
CA VAL A 27 2.40 5.69 3.24
C VAL A 27 2.70 5.34 1.79
N VAL A 28 3.64 4.41 1.59
CA VAL A 28 3.92 3.83 0.28
C VAL A 28 3.54 2.35 0.32
N MET A 29 2.80 1.89 -0.68
CA MET A 29 2.62 0.46 -0.93
C MET A 29 3.24 0.09 -2.26
N THR A 30 4.10 -0.93 -2.26
CA THR A 30 4.75 -1.42 -3.47
C THR A 30 4.00 -2.65 -3.99
N GLY A 31 3.75 -2.70 -5.29
CA GLY A 31 3.16 -3.84 -5.98
C GLY A 31 3.82 -4.04 -7.33
N GLU A 32 3.31 -4.98 -8.10
CA GLU A 32 3.85 -5.34 -9.42
C GLU A 32 2.74 -5.41 -10.45
N THR A 33 3.05 -5.07 -11.71
CA THR A 33 2.16 -5.33 -12.84
C THR A 33 2.31 -6.78 -13.32
N GLN A 34 1.35 -7.27 -14.11
CA GLN A 34 1.46 -8.58 -14.78
C GLN A 34 2.63 -8.66 -15.76
N MET A 35 3.23 -7.53 -16.13
CA MET A 35 4.45 -7.44 -16.95
C MET A 35 5.73 -7.39 -16.09
N ALA A 36 5.60 -7.59 -14.78
CA ALA A 36 6.67 -7.49 -13.79
C ALA A 36 7.29 -6.09 -13.66
N ASP A 37 6.56 -5.03 -14.05
CA ASP A 37 6.96 -3.66 -13.71
C ASP A 37 6.63 -3.36 -12.25
N THR A 38 7.53 -2.65 -11.56
CA THR A 38 7.27 -2.16 -10.21
C THR A 38 6.26 -1.02 -10.23
N ALA A 39 5.34 -1.02 -9.27
CA ALA A 39 4.38 0.05 -9.05
C ALA A 39 4.34 0.47 -7.58
N GLU A 40 4.13 1.76 -7.33
CA GLU A 40 4.04 2.33 -5.99
C GLU A 40 2.73 3.12 -5.84
N LEU A 41 1.95 2.81 -4.80
CA LEU A 41 0.84 3.63 -4.34
C LEU A 41 1.35 4.58 -3.25
N HIS A 42 1.34 5.87 -3.52
CA HIS A 42 1.73 6.91 -2.57
C HIS A 42 0.46 7.53 -2.00
N PHE A 43 0.23 7.33 -0.70
CA PHE A 43 -0.90 7.90 0.01
C PHE A 43 -0.49 9.24 0.62
N ASP A 44 -1.17 10.31 0.22
CA ASP A 44 -0.99 11.62 0.85
C ASP A 44 -1.60 11.59 2.26
N PRO A 45 -1.01 12.30 3.24
CA PRO A 45 -1.54 12.34 4.59
C PRO A 45 -2.91 13.02 4.65
N ALA A 46 -3.64 12.74 5.73
CA ALA A 46 -4.89 13.43 6.05
C ALA A 46 -4.71 14.96 6.07
N PRO A 47 -5.74 15.76 5.74
CA PRO A 47 -7.13 15.36 5.43
C PRO A 47 -7.42 15.22 3.93
N ALA A 48 -6.40 15.23 3.07
CA ALA A 48 -6.61 15.26 1.62
C ALA A 48 -7.29 13.98 1.09
N ASN A 49 -7.00 12.83 1.71
CA ASN A 49 -7.50 11.51 1.31
C ASN A 49 -7.27 11.23 -0.19
N THR A 50 -6.13 11.70 -0.71
CA THR A 50 -5.68 11.51 -2.09
C THR A 50 -4.38 10.75 -2.15
N GLY A 51 -4.02 10.28 -3.33
CA GLY A 51 -2.70 9.74 -3.56
C GLY A 51 -2.32 9.72 -5.03
N THR A 52 -1.18 9.11 -5.29
CA THR A 52 -0.64 8.91 -6.62
C THR A 52 -0.16 7.48 -6.78
N LEU A 53 -0.65 6.78 -7.79
CA LEU A 53 -0.07 5.55 -8.30
C LEU A 53 1.05 5.92 -9.28
N VAL A 54 2.24 5.37 -9.05
CA VAL A 54 3.41 5.51 -9.91
C VAL A 54 3.77 4.13 -10.46
N ILE A 55 3.72 3.96 -11.77
CA ILE A 55 4.23 2.76 -12.46
C ILE A 55 5.62 3.10 -12.95
N LEU A 56 6.65 2.46 -12.39
CA LEU A 56 8.05 2.83 -12.63
C LEU A 56 8.54 2.40 -14.02
N GLY A 57 7.97 1.34 -14.60
CA GLY A 57 8.28 0.91 -15.97
C GLY A 57 9.69 0.33 -16.13
N ASP A 58 10.27 -0.18 -15.05
CA ASP A 58 11.62 -0.74 -14.97
C ASP A 58 11.83 -2.00 -15.82
N HIS A 59 10.76 -2.65 -16.30
CA HIS A 59 10.82 -3.88 -17.09
C HIS A 59 10.21 -3.77 -18.51
N SER A 60 9.32 -2.83 -18.80
CA SER A 60 8.55 -2.79 -20.06
C SER A 60 9.01 -1.75 -21.12
N LYS A 61 10.08 -0.99 -20.88
CA LYS A 61 10.50 0.18 -21.71
C LYS A 61 9.42 1.29 -21.79
N ILE A 62 8.38 1.20 -20.97
CA ILE A 62 7.33 2.21 -20.87
C ILE A 62 7.85 3.32 -19.95
N PRO A 63 7.70 4.60 -20.30
CA PRO A 63 8.07 5.68 -19.40
C PRO A 63 7.22 5.64 -18.13
N GLU A 64 7.77 6.15 -17.03
CA GLU A 64 7.06 6.28 -15.77
C GLU A 64 5.65 6.89 -15.97
N GLN A 65 4.64 6.24 -15.42
CA GLN A 65 3.25 6.68 -15.50
C GLN A 65 2.73 7.06 -14.12
N LYS A 66 1.98 8.16 -14.04
CA LYS A 66 1.41 8.66 -12.78
C LYS A 66 -0.10 8.83 -12.89
N TYR A 67 -0.82 8.27 -11.93
CA TYR A 67 -2.28 8.33 -11.85
C TYR A 67 -2.70 8.82 -10.47
N ARG A 68 -3.46 9.92 -10.43
CA ARG A 68 -4.08 10.39 -9.18
C ARG A 68 -5.23 9.47 -8.79
N PHE A 69 -5.40 9.30 -7.49
CA PHE A 69 -6.55 8.60 -6.92
C PHE A 69 -7.07 9.32 -5.67
N ALA A 70 -8.33 9.07 -5.34
CA ALA A 70 -8.88 9.31 -4.02
C ALA A 70 -8.91 7.99 -3.24
N TYR A 71 -8.78 8.03 -1.92
CA TYR A 71 -8.94 6.85 -1.09
C TYR A 71 -9.93 7.11 0.05
N ASP A 72 -10.61 6.06 0.49
CA ASP A 72 -11.47 6.07 1.65
C ASP A 72 -11.02 5.00 2.65
N LEU A 73 -10.93 5.39 3.91
CA LEU A 73 -10.61 4.49 5.02
C LEU A 73 -11.88 4.25 5.82
N PRO A 74 -12.19 3.00 6.19
CA PRO A 74 -13.35 2.73 7.01
C PRO A 74 -13.25 3.49 8.33
N ALA A 75 -14.39 3.90 8.88
CA ALA A 75 -14.43 4.40 10.24
C ALA A 75 -13.87 3.33 11.20
N GLU A 76 -13.12 3.76 12.21
CA GLU A 76 -12.49 2.92 13.21
C GLU A 76 -13.50 1.90 13.77
N SER A 77 -13.32 0.63 13.43
CA SER A 77 -14.18 -0.44 13.94
C SER A 77 -13.52 -1.03 15.17
N ALA A 78 -14.26 -1.11 16.28
CA ALA A 78 -13.80 -1.67 17.55
C ALA A 78 -13.43 -3.18 17.50
N SER A 79 -13.37 -3.78 16.30
CA SER A 79 -13.40 -5.23 16.10
C SER A 79 -12.05 -5.88 15.80
N GLY A 80 -10.96 -5.11 15.66
CA GLY A 80 -9.64 -5.67 15.34
C GLY A 80 -9.58 -6.41 14.00
N VAL A 81 -10.57 -6.20 13.13
CA VAL A 81 -10.64 -6.75 11.77
C VAL A 81 -9.87 -5.84 10.82
N ASP A 82 -9.04 -6.43 9.97
CA ASP A 82 -8.29 -5.75 8.92
C ASP A 82 -9.24 -4.89 8.07
N GLN A 83 -8.98 -3.58 8.04
CA GLN A 83 -9.89 -2.62 7.44
C GLN A 83 -9.58 -2.43 5.94
N PRO A 84 -10.57 -2.63 5.04
CA PRO A 84 -10.36 -2.46 3.61
C PRO A 84 -10.20 -0.97 3.24
N VAL A 85 -9.11 -0.63 2.56
CA VAL A 85 -8.91 0.67 1.93
C VAL A 85 -9.50 0.64 0.53
N SER A 86 -10.44 1.55 0.22
CA SER A 86 -10.98 1.68 -1.13
C SER A 86 -10.29 2.82 -1.86
N ILE A 87 -9.73 2.53 -3.03
CA ILE A 87 -8.99 3.46 -3.87
C ILE A 87 -9.78 3.65 -5.17
N ASP A 88 -10.08 4.90 -5.51
CA ASP A 88 -10.77 5.28 -6.74
C ASP A 88 -9.81 6.07 -7.65
N PHE A 89 -9.47 5.47 -8.80
CA PHE A 89 -8.67 6.09 -9.85
C PHE A 89 -9.52 7.01 -10.74
N THR A 90 -10.26 7.94 -10.12
CA THR A 90 -11.12 8.97 -10.74
C THR A 90 -11.77 8.53 -12.05
N ASN A 91 -12.83 7.73 -11.94
CA ASN A 91 -13.66 7.25 -13.07
C ASN A 91 -12.97 6.25 -14.01
N LYS A 92 -11.81 5.69 -13.66
CA LYS A 92 -11.14 4.64 -14.45
C LYS A 92 -11.38 3.25 -13.87
N ALA A 93 -11.07 3.09 -12.58
CA ALA A 93 -11.14 1.81 -11.90
C ALA A 93 -11.19 2.02 -10.38
N LYS A 94 -11.67 1.00 -9.66
CA LYS A 94 -11.62 0.94 -8.20
C LYS A 94 -10.77 -0.24 -7.76
N LEU A 95 -10.01 -0.04 -6.69
CA LEU A 95 -9.15 -1.03 -6.08
C LEU A 95 -9.44 -1.08 -4.59
N THR A 96 -9.79 -2.24 -4.07
CA THR A 96 -9.95 -2.44 -2.62
C THR A 96 -8.77 -3.23 -2.10
N ILE A 97 -8.06 -2.72 -1.10
CA ILE A 97 -6.88 -3.34 -0.49
C ILE A 97 -7.17 -3.66 0.98
N VAL A 98 -6.83 -4.87 1.41
CA VAL A 98 -6.90 -5.30 2.81
C VAL A 98 -5.50 -5.65 3.27
N CYS A 99 -5.03 -5.04 4.36
CA CYS A 99 -3.71 -5.30 4.92
C CYS A 99 -3.81 -6.23 6.12
N ASP A 100 -2.94 -7.24 6.20
CA ASP A 100 -2.86 -8.16 7.34
C ASP A 100 -2.30 -7.40 8.56
N SER A 101 -3.03 -7.36 9.67
CA SER A 101 -2.60 -6.69 10.91
C SER A 101 -1.27 -7.18 11.50
N LEU A 102 -0.81 -8.38 11.14
CA LEU A 102 0.41 -9.01 11.63
C LEU A 102 1.57 -8.99 10.62
N SER A 103 1.37 -8.46 9.41
CA SER A 103 2.42 -8.38 8.39
C SER A 103 2.42 -7.07 7.61
N ASP A 104 3.46 -6.88 6.81
CA ASP A 104 3.56 -5.77 5.84
C ASP A 104 2.84 -6.08 4.52
N ASN A 105 2.17 -7.22 4.39
CA ASN A 105 1.47 -7.62 3.18
C ASN A 105 0.03 -7.12 3.20
N CYS A 106 -0.39 -6.62 2.04
CA CYS A 106 -1.77 -6.29 1.73
C CYS A 106 -2.18 -7.00 0.45
N HIS A 107 -3.46 -7.33 0.36
CA HIS A 107 -4.05 -7.99 -0.79
C HIS A 107 -5.16 -7.15 -1.35
N SER A 108 -5.16 -6.95 -2.67
CA SER A 108 -6.34 -6.46 -3.34
C SER A 108 -7.36 -7.57 -3.54
N THR A 109 -8.65 -7.20 -3.48
CA THR A 109 -9.74 -8.16 -3.69
C THR A 109 -9.78 -8.70 -5.11
N ASP A 110 -9.33 -7.87 -6.07
CA ASP A 110 -9.38 -8.14 -7.50
C ASP A 110 -8.14 -7.60 -8.22
N TYR A 111 -7.93 -8.10 -9.44
CA TYR A 111 -7.00 -7.49 -10.39
C TYR A 111 -7.60 -6.18 -10.90
N VAL A 112 -6.82 -5.10 -10.88
CA VAL A 112 -7.23 -3.80 -11.41
C VAL A 112 -6.38 -3.45 -12.63
N THR A 113 -6.98 -2.78 -13.61
CA THR A 113 -6.27 -2.22 -14.76
C THR A 113 -6.34 -0.70 -14.72
N VAL A 114 -5.17 -0.04 -14.74
CA VAL A 114 -5.06 1.42 -14.84
C VAL A 114 -4.16 1.76 -16.01
N GLY A 115 -4.67 2.55 -16.95
CA GLY A 115 -3.98 2.77 -18.22
C GLY A 115 -3.89 1.46 -19.01
N SER A 116 -2.67 1.04 -19.35
CA SER A 116 -2.39 -0.25 -20.02
C SER A 116 -1.85 -1.33 -19.08
N ALA A 117 -1.75 -1.03 -17.78
CA ALA A 117 -1.14 -1.93 -16.80
C ALA A 117 -2.21 -2.60 -15.95
N THR A 118 -2.12 -3.93 -15.83
CA THR A 118 -2.90 -4.73 -14.88
C THR A 118 -2.00 -5.12 -13.72
N PHE A 119 -2.45 -4.91 -12.49
CA PHE A 119 -1.66 -5.14 -11.27
C PHE A 119 -1.90 -6.53 -10.71
N SER A 120 -0.86 -7.13 -10.13
CA SER A 120 -1.00 -8.28 -9.24
C SER A 120 -1.80 -7.87 -8.00
N THR A 121 -2.30 -8.87 -7.27
CA THR A 121 -3.10 -8.60 -6.09
C THR A 121 -2.26 -8.38 -4.83
N LEU A 122 -0.96 -8.63 -4.86
CA LEU A 122 -0.08 -8.46 -3.71
C LEU A 122 0.50 -7.05 -3.68
N TRP A 123 0.35 -6.41 -2.54
CA TRP A 123 0.92 -5.11 -2.20
C TRP A 123 1.70 -5.23 -0.90
N LYS A 124 2.75 -4.43 -0.75
CA LYS A 124 3.58 -4.43 0.47
C LYS A 124 3.71 -3.02 1.00
N VAL A 125 3.33 -2.82 2.26
CA VAL A 125 3.54 -1.55 2.95
C VAL A 125 5.04 -1.33 3.10
N THR A 126 5.51 -0.24 2.51
CA THR A 126 6.90 0.21 2.62
C THR A 126 6.89 1.53 3.38
N GLN A 127 7.40 1.53 4.60
CA GLN A 127 7.65 2.78 5.33
C GLN A 127 8.91 3.42 4.75
N ARG A 128 8.81 4.66 4.28
CA ARG A 128 9.94 5.49 3.86
C ARG A 128 10.12 6.65 4.82
#